data_AF-A0A803M2Z6-F1
#
_entry.id   AF-A0A803M2Z6-F1
#
_cell.length_a   1.000
_cell.length_b   1.000
_cell.length_c   1.000
_cell.angle_alpha   90.00
_cell.angle_beta   90.00
_cell.angle_gamma   90.00
#
_symmetry.space_group_name_H-M   'P 1'
#
loop_
_entity.id
_entity.type
_entity.pdbx_description
1 polymer ?
#
loop_
_entity_poly.entity_id
_entity_poly.type
_entity_poly.pdbx_seq_one_letter_code
_entity_poly.pdbx_strand_id
1 'polypeptide(L)'
;MSLVDIITRVDAICNKYDKYDVDKRREFDVSGEDAFARFYSEFQSNIDTAVEKSDAASSEKNRASAVALFAEVRRIKARLLEELPKLHKLAFKKDEGLDYIAEGLDSLKDMAQAMNEEIDRQEPLMDEMDKK
;
A
#
# COMPACT_ATOMS: atom_id res chain seq x y z
N MET A 1 -5.99 10.04 -46.35
CA MET A 1 -6.07 9.47 -44.99
C MET A 1 -7.48 8.89 -44.86
N SER A 2 -7.57 7.57 -44.77
CA SER A 2 -8.83 6.82 -44.64
C SER A 2 -9.35 6.87 -43.20
N LEU A 3 -10.65 6.70 -43.01
CA LEU A 3 -11.26 6.48 -41.68
C LEU A 3 -10.55 5.35 -40.93
N VAL A 4 -10.13 4.31 -41.65
CA VAL A 4 -9.38 3.17 -41.11
C VAL A 4 -8.00 3.60 -40.59
N ASP A 5 -7.31 4.50 -41.31
CA ASP A 5 -6.00 5.04 -40.89
C ASP A 5 -6.11 5.89 -39.62
N ILE A 6 -7.23 6.61 -39.49
CA ILE A 6 -7.51 7.43 -38.31
C ILE A 6 -7.79 6.53 -37.10
N ILE A 7 -8.66 5.53 -37.25
CA ILE A 7 -9.01 4.59 -36.16
C ILE A 7 -7.76 3.86 -35.67
N THR A 8 -6.96 3.31 -36.58
CA THR A 8 -5.72 2.59 -36.21
C THR A 8 -4.68 3.48 -35.54
N ARG A 9 -4.55 4.75 -35.98
CA ARG A 9 -3.68 5.73 -35.29
C ARG A 9 -4.19 6.09 -33.90
N VAL A 10 -5.49 6.32 -33.76
CA VAL A 10 -6.11 6.61 -32.47
C VAL A 10 -5.91 5.43 -31.52
N ASP A 11 -6.11 4.20 -32.00
CA ASP A 11 -5.92 2.98 -31.21
C ASP A 11 -4.46 2.77 -30.76
N ALA A 12 -3.49 3.06 -31.65
CA ALA A 12 -2.08 3.05 -31.30
C ALA A 12 -1.72 4.13 -30.26
N ILE A 13 -2.36 5.30 -30.32
CA ILE A 13 -2.18 6.38 -29.34
C ILE A 13 -2.79 5.96 -28.00
N CYS A 14 -4.03 5.47 -27.97
CA CYS A 14 -4.68 4.98 -26.75
C CYS A 14 -3.82 3.91 -26.07
N ASN A 15 -3.32 2.91 -26.82
CA ASN A 15 -2.43 1.88 -26.28
C ASN A 15 -1.10 2.43 -25.73
N LYS A 16 -0.51 3.45 -26.36
CA LYS A 16 0.74 4.06 -25.88
C LYS A 16 0.57 4.77 -24.53
N TYR A 17 -0.61 5.33 -24.28
CA TYR A 17 -0.93 6.09 -23.08
C TYR A 17 -1.79 5.32 -22.06
N ASP A 18 -2.11 4.05 -22.32
CA ASP A 18 -2.92 3.20 -21.45
C ASP A 18 -2.40 3.14 -20.00
N LYS A 19 -1.08 3.23 -19.84
CA LYS A 19 -0.41 3.31 -18.54
C LYS A 19 -0.78 4.54 -17.69
N TYR A 20 -1.38 5.58 -18.28
CA TYR A 20 -1.82 6.79 -17.58
C TYR A 20 -3.33 6.81 -17.33
N ASP A 21 -4.06 5.78 -17.75
CA ASP A 21 -5.49 5.65 -17.46
C ASP A 21 -5.68 5.47 -15.95
N VAL A 22 -6.18 6.53 -15.32
CA VAL A 22 -6.37 6.63 -13.87
C VAL A 22 -7.45 5.65 -13.41
N ASP A 23 -8.45 5.35 -14.26
CA ASP A 23 -9.53 4.43 -13.95
C ASP A 23 -9.04 2.96 -13.98
N LYS A 24 -8.17 2.60 -14.93
CA LYS A 24 -7.49 1.30 -14.94
C LYS A 24 -6.53 1.10 -13.76
N ARG A 25 -5.88 2.17 -13.29
CA ARG A 25 -5.07 2.13 -12.06
C ARG A 25 -5.92 2.02 -10.81
N ARG A 26 -7.10 2.64 -10.80
CA ARG A 26 -8.06 2.60 -9.69
C ARG A 26 -8.59 1.20 -9.41
N GLU A 27 -8.82 0.40 -10.46
CA GLU A 27 -9.15 -1.02 -10.33
C GLU A 27 -8.03 -1.84 -9.67
N PHE A 28 -6.76 -1.41 -9.80
CA PHE A 28 -5.63 -2.11 -9.21
C PHE A 28 -5.36 -1.72 -7.75
N ASP A 29 -5.72 -0.51 -7.31
CA ASP A 29 -5.20 0.07 -6.06
C ASP A 29 -6.25 0.51 -5.03
N VAL A 30 -7.56 0.58 -5.35
CA VAL A 30 -8.51 1.27 -4.46
C VAL A 30 -9.44 0.35 -3.65
N SER A 31 -9.53 -0.96 -3.91
CA SER A 31 -10.48 -1.80 -3.16
C SER A 31 -10.14 -3.28 -3.11
N GLY A 32 -9.06 -3.62 -2.41
CA GLY A 32 -8.79 -4.99 -1.99
C GLY A 32 -8.06 -4.96 -0.66
N GLU A 33 -8.80 -5.00 0.46
CA GLU A 33 -8.33 -5.07 1.86
C GLU A 33 -6.82 -5.33 1.99
N ASP A 34 -6.09 -4.34 2.52
CA ASP A 34 -4.63 -4.32 2.69
C ASP A 34 -4.05 -5.70 3.01
N ALA A 35 -3.51 -6.35 1.97
CA ALA A 35 -3.00 -7.71 2.04
C ALA A 35 -1.83 -7.84 3.03
N PHE A 36 -1.05 -6.75 3.21
CA PHE A 36 -0.04 -6.69 4.24
C PHE A 36 -0.69 -6.67 5.63
N ALA A 37 -1.66 -5.78 5.89
CA ALA A 37 -2.29 -5.67 7.20
C ALA A 37 -2.97 -6.96 7.65
N ARG A 38 -3.68 -7.65 6.74
CA ARG A 38 -4.28 -8.95 7.05
C ARG A 38 -3.22 -10.00 7.39
N PHE A 39 -2.20 -10.14 6.54
CA PHE A 39 -1.17 -11.15 6.73
C PHE A 39 -0.33 -10.86 7.99
N TYR A 40 -0.02 -9.60 8.25
CA TYR A 40 0.65 -9.16 9.48
C TYR A 40 -0.18 -9.48 10.72
N SER A 41 -1.50 -9.25 10.69
CA SER A 41 -2.39 -9.57 11.82
C SER A 41 -2.44 -11.08 12.10
N GLU A 42 -2.52 -11.91 11.07
CA GLU A 42 -2.45 -13.38 11.19
C GLU A 42 -1.09 -13.84 11.73
N PHE A 43 0.01 -13.27 11.19
CA PHE A 43 1.37 -13.56 11.64
C PHE A 43 1.56 -13.19 13.11
N GLN A 44 1.05 -12.03 13.53
CA GLN A 44 1.08 -11.57 14.92
C GLN A 44 0.27 -12.50 15.83
N SER A 45 -0.94 -12.90 15.43
CA SER A 45 -1.75 -13.85 16.17
C SER A 45 -1.06 -15.21 16.36
N ASN A 46 -0.33 -15.68 15.34
CA ASN A 46 0.48 -16.90 15.42
C ASN A 46 1.65 -16.75 16.42
N ILE A 47 2.30 -15.58 16.48
CA ILE A 47 3.32 -15.27 17.49
C ILE A 47 2.72 -15.30 18.89
N ASP A 48 1.61 -14.59 19.11
CA ASP A 48 0.96 -14.50 20.42
C ASP A 48 0.53 -15.89 20.90
N THR A 49 -0.03 -16.71 20.00
CA THR A 49 -0.39 -18.11 20.28
C THR A 49 0.83 -18.95 20.66
N ALA A 50 1.97 -18.76 20.00
CA ALA A 50 3.20 -19.47 20.32
C ALA A 50 3.74 -19.07 21.70
N VAL A 51 3.66 -17.79 22.05
CA VAL A 51 4.06 -17.27 23.37
C VAL A 51 3.17 -17.85 24.45
N GLU A 52 1.84 -17.73 24.31
CA GLU A 52 0.87 -18.26 25.27
C GLU A 52 1.08 -19.77 25.52
N LYS A 53 1.26 -20.56 24.45
CA LYS A 53 1.53 -22.00 24.57
C LYS A 53 2.87 -22.30 25.23
N SER A 54 3.89 -21.47 25.02
CA SER A 54 5.20 -21.63 25.66
C SER A 54 5.15 -21.34 27.16
N ASP A 55 4.36 -20.35 27.57
CA ASP A 55 4.13 -20.01 28.98
C ASP A 55 3.29 -21.10 29.68
N ALA A 56 2.25 -21.57 29.01
CA ALA A 56 1.46 -22.72 29.47
C ALA A 56 2.35 -23.97 29.63
N ALA A 57 3.22 -24.26 28.66
CA ALA A 57 4.13 -25.41 28.75
C ALA A 57 5.14 -25.30 29.90
N SER A 58 5.57 -24.07 30.22
CA SER A 58 6.56 -23.80 31.29
C SER A 58 5.96 -23.90 32.69
N SER A 59 4.66 -23.63 32.82
CA SER A 59 3.91 -23.74 34.08
C SER A 59 3.21 -25.09 34.27
N GLU A 60 3.20 -25.93 33.23
CA GLU A 60 2.55 -27.24 33.23
C GLU A 60 3.28 -28.26 34.12
N LYS A 61 2.53 -28.95 34.98
CA LYS A 61 3.06 -29.95 35.91
C LYS A 61 3.16 -31.33 35.26
N ASN A 62 2.30 -31.62 34.29
CA ASN A 62 2.34 -32.88 33.57
C ASN A 62 3.40 -32.83 32.44
N ARG A 63 4.49 -33.59 32.62
CA ARG A 63 5.58 -33.68 31.64
C ARG A 63 5.10 -34.07 30.24
N ALA A 64 4.16 -34.99 30.11
CA ALA A 64 3.66 -35.41 28.80
C ALA A 64 2.90 -34.26 28.11
N SER A 65 2.06 -33.55 28.86
CA SER A 65 1.34 -32.37 28.37
C SER A 65 2.28 -31.23 27.99
N ALA A 66 3.28 -30.93 28.83
CA ALA A 66 4.28 -29.90 28.55
C ALA A 66 5.07 -30.21 27.26
N VAL A 67 5.47 -31.47 27.04
CA VAL A 67 6.16 -31.89 25.82
C VAL A 67 5.26 -31.72 24.58
N ALA A 68 3.97 -32.03 24.69
CA ALA A 68 3.02 -31.83 23.60
C ALA A 68 2.87 -30.34 23.24
N LEU A 69 2.71 -29.46 24.24
CA LEU A 69 2.65 -28.01 24.03
C LEU A 69 3.93 -27.47 23.38
N PHE A 70 5.12 -27.88 23.86
CA PHE A 70 6.38 -27.48 23.21
C PHE A 70 6.53 -28.04 21.79
N ALA A 71 5.94 -29.17 21.46
CA ALA A 71 5.91 -29.67 20.08
C ALA A 71 5.06 -28.76 19.19
N GLU A 72 3.93 -28.25 19.70
CA GLU A 72 3.11 -27.25 19.00
C GLU A 72 3.84 -25.92 18.81
N VAL A 73 4.52 -25.41 19.85
CA VAL A 73 5.35 -24.19 19.75
C VAL A 73 6.39 -24.35 18.64
N ARG A 74 7.06 -25.51 18.54
CA ARG A 74 8.02 -25.77 17.47
C ARG A 74 7.37 -25.77 16.08
N ARG A 75 6.16 -26.33 15.95
CA ARG A 75 5.41 -26.32 14.68
C ARG A 75 5.02 -24.90 14.25
N ILE A 76 4.52 -24.09 15.18
CA ILE A 76 4.15 -22.70 14.91
C ILE A 76 5.39 -21.90 14.53
N LYS A 77 6.49 -22.06 15.27
CA LYS A 77 7.78 -21.41 14.93
C LYS A 77 8.26 -21.77 13.52
N ALA A 78 8.16 -23.03 13.12
CA ALA A 78 8.54 -23.44 11.76
C ALA A 78 7.68 -22.76 10.69
N ARG A 79 6.35 -22.74 10.88
CA ARG A 79 5.41 -22.04 10.00
C ARG A 79 5.73 -20.54 9.88
N LEU A 80 5.96 -19.87 11.01
CA LEU A 80 6.32 -18.45 11.03
C LEU A 80 7.60 -18.16 10.23
N LEU A 81 8.61 -19.02 10.32
CA LEU A 81 9.85 -18.86 9.54
C LEU A 81 9.63 -19.03 8.05
N GLU A 82 8.72 -19.92 7.63
CA GLU A 82 8.34 -20.10 6.23
C GLU A 82 7.53 -18.92 5.68
N GLU A 83 6.72 -18.28 6.53
CA GLU A 83 5.85 -17.15 6.18
C GLU A 83 6.59 -15.80 6.18
N LEU A 84 7.71 -15.69 6.91
CA LEU A 84 8.47 -14.44 7.10
C LEU A 84 8.95 -13.79 5.78
N PRO A 85 9.47 -14.53 4.78
CA PRO A 85 9.84 -13.94 3.49
C PRO A 85 8.66 -13.30 2.75
N LYS A 86 7.45 -13.88 2.89
CA LYS A 86 6.23 -13.33 2.29
C LYS A 86 5.84 -12.02 2.99
N LEU A 87 5.95 -11.97 4.32
CA LEU A 87 5.71 -10.75 5.09
C LEU A 87 6.66 -9.63 4.64
N HIS A 88 7.96 -9.92 4.52
CA HIS A 88 8.94 -8.95 4.02
C HIS A 88 8.60 -8.43 2.63
N LYS A 89 8.21 -9.31 1.71
CA LYS A 89 7.83 -8.92 0.34
C LYS A 89 6.58 -8.02 0.32
N LEU A 90 5.60 -8.30 1.17
CA LEU A 90 4.39 -7.48 1.30
C LEU A 90 4.71 -6.12 1.92
N ALA A 91 5.59 -6.07 2.92
CA ALA A 91 6.05 -4.83 3.53
C ALA A 91 6.77 -3.94 2.51
N PHE A 92 7.70 -4.51 1.75
CA PHE A 92 8.47 -3.76 0.74
C PHE A 92 7.57 -3.15 -0.34
N LYS A 93 6.59 -3.91 -0.84
CA LYS A 93 5.61 -3.38 -1.81
C LYS A 93 4.77 -2.24 -1.24
N LYS A 94 4.41 -2.32 0.04
CA LYS A 94 3.65 -1.25 0.71
C LYS A 94 4.51 0.00 0.85
N ASP A 95 5.78 -0.14 1.18
CA ASP A 95 6.75 0.95 1.29
C ASP A 95 6.97 1.66 -0.06
N GLU A 96 7.20 0.90 -1.13
CA GLU A 96 7.26 1.45 -2.50
C GLU A 96 6.01 2.25 -2.84
N GLY A 97 4.82 1.72 -2.50
CA GLY A 97 3.56 2.43 -2.70
C GLY A 97 3.49 3.76 -1.92
N LEU A 98 4.00 3.80 -0.70
CA LEU A 98 4.05 5.02 0.11
C LEU A 98 5.04 6.05 -0.46
N ASP A 99 6.17 5.62 -1.00
CA ASP A 99 7.13 6.51 -1.68
C ASP A 99 6.49 7.20 -2.88
N TYR A 100 5.76 6.46 -3.73
CA TYR A 100 5.02 7.05 -4.85
C TYR A 100 3.96 8.06 -4.39
N ILE A 101 3.25 7.76 -3.30
CA ILE A 101 2.27 8.69 -2.72
C ILE A 101 2.97 9.95 -2.19
N ALA A 102 4.10 9.80 -1.52
CA ALA A 102 4.88 10.92 -0.99
C ALA A 102 5.36 11.85 -2.12
N GLU A 103 5.95 11.30 -3.19
CA GLU A 103 6.36 12.06 -4.38
C GLU A 103 5.19 12.80 -5.04
N GLY A 104 4.03 12.15 -5.15
CA GLY A 104 2.81 12.76 -5.69
C GLY A 104 2.29 13.90 -4.82
N LEU A 105 2.35 13.76 -3.49
CA LEU A 105 1.96 14.79 -2.54
C LEU A 105 2.90 16.00 -2.57
N ASP A 106 4.21 15.78 -2.68
CA ASP A 106 5.19 16.85 -2.84
C ASP A 106 4.94 17.63 -4.14
N SER A 107 4.68 16.93 -5.24
CA SER A 107 4.32 17.58 -6.51
C SER A 107 3.03 18.41 -6.39
N LEU A 108 2.02 17.91 -5.67
CA LEU A 108 0.78 18.64 -5.43
C LEU A 108 0.98 19.87 -4.56
N LYS A 109 1.84 19.77 -3.55
CA LYS A 109 2.22 20.89 -2.68
C LYS A 109 2.91 22.00 -3.48
N ASP A 110 3.85 21.66 -4.36
CA ASP A 110 4.54 22.63 -5.21
C ASP A 110 3.56 23.35 -6.15
N MET A 111 2.59 22.62 -6.74
CA MET A 111 1.54 23.22 -7.55
C MET A 111 0.64 24.16 -6.74
N ALA A 112 0.24 23.76 -5.54
CA ALA A 112 -0.58 24.60 -4.67
C ALA A 112 0.15 25.88 -4.27
N GLN A 113 1.46 25.81 -4.02
CA GLN A 113 2.29 26.99 -3.76
C GLN A 113 2.35 27.91 -4.98
N ALA A 114 2.63 27.37 -6.17
CA ALA A 114 2.66 28.15 -7.40
C ALA A 114 1.32 28.84 -7.69
N MET A 115 0.20 28.16 -7.43
CA MET A 115 -1.14 28.74 -7.54
C MET A 115 -1.38 29.86 -6.53
N ASN A 116 -0.96 29.69 -5.28
CA ASN A 116 -1.10 30.72 -4.26
C ASN A 116 -0.33 31.98 -4.66
N GLU A 117 0.93 31.83 -5.08
CA GLU A 117 1.74 32.96 -5.57
C GLU A 117 1.10 33.66 -6.77
N GLU A 118 0.44 32.91 -7.66
CA GLU A 118 -0.26 33.50 -8.80
C GLU A 118 -1.51 34.26 -8.38
N ILE A 119 -2.27 33.75 -7.41
CA ILE A 119 -3.41 34.45 -6.82
C ILE A 119 -2.94 35.76 -6.16
N ASP A 120 -1.88 35.70 -5.35
CA ASP A 120 -1.30 36.87 -4.68
C ASP A 120 -0.83 37.92 -5.70
N ARG A 121 -0.29 37.49 -6.85
CA ARG A 121 0.08 38.39 -7.96
C ARG A 121 -1.13 39.07 -8.62
N GLN A 122 -2.27 38.39 -8.69
CA GLN A 122 -3.49 38.89 -9.33
C GLN A 122 -4.36 39.74 -8.38
N GLU A 123 -4.15 39.65 -7.07
CA GLU A 123 -4.89 40.39 -6.04
C GLU A 123 -4.97 41.91 -6.30
N PRO A 124 -3.88 42.63 -6.65
CA PRO A 124 -3.95 44.06 -6.92
C PRO A 124 -4.83 44.43 -8.12
N LEU A 125 -4.88 43.56 -9.13
CA LEU A 125 -5.71 43.77 -10.33
C LEU A 125 -7.19 43.56 -10.02
N MET A 126 -7.51 42.57 -9.18
CA MET A 126 -8.87 42.36 -8.66
C MET A 126 -9.32 43.58 -7.83
N ASP A 127 -8.47 44.08 -6.94
CA ASP A 127 -8.72 45.28 -6.14
C ASP A 127 -8.94 46.55 -6.98
N GLU A 128 -8.22 46.71 -8.09
CA GLU A 128 -8.40 47.83 -9.02
C GLU A 128 -9.70 47.71 -9.82
N MET A 129 -10.13 46.48 -10.14
CA MET A 129 -11.41 46.23 -10.80
C MET A 129 -12.59 46.51 -9.88
N ASP A 130 -12.52 46.12 -8.60
CA ASP A 130 -13.60 46.34 -7.63
C ASP A 130 -13.77 47.82 -7.24
N LYS A 131 -12.75 48.64 -7.45
CA LYS A 131 -12.78 50.10 -7.22
C LYS A 131 -13.34 50.90 -8.40
N LYS A 132 -13.61 50.28 -9.55
CA LYS A 132 -14.23 50.90 -10.74
C LYS A 132 -15.73 50.64 -10.81
#